data_AF-A0A1Z9YES0-F1
#
_entry.id   AF-A0A1Z9YES0-F1
#
_cell.length_a   1.000
_cell.length_b   1.000
_cell.length_c   1.000
_cell.angle_alpha   90.00
_cell.angle_beta   90.00
_cell.angle_gamma   90.00
#
_symmetry.space_group_name_H-M   'P 1'
#
loop_
_entity.id
_entity.type
_entity.pdbx_description
1 polymer ?
#
loop_
_entity_poly.entity_id
_entity_poly.type
_entity_poly.pdbx_seq_one_letter_code
_entity_poly.pdbx_strand_id
1 'polypeptide(L)'
;MVTSLPRVDFKFFFAFALLALAALILTPTSRADDRYASIVIDMGSGQVLHDRFADSPRYPASLTKVMTLYMVFDALEEGELTLDEELPVSRAASQAPPSRLGLSPGDTITVQDAVLALVTKSANDVARVIAERLGGSESRFAALMTVQARALGMQDTRFYNASGLPDARQVSTARDLATLAQRMMEDHPEQYAVFATENFSYRGGNYRNHNRLLGVVPGVDGIKTGYTRASGYNLMATAEREGNRVIAVMLGGATSRARNAHVTDLLEAAFAAIELTGPAEPDLRTRLAFQAIQFPEDGNTVTALANTLQLEQGSAGGE
;
A
#
# COMPACT_ATOMS: atom_id res chain seq x y z
N MET A 1 10.34 -61.37 -51.75
CA MET A 1 9.25 -60.81 -50.93
C MET A 1 9.60 -59.34 -50.67
N VAL A 2 8.92 -58.42 -51.34
CA VAL A 2 9.10 -56.97 -51.10
C VAL A 2 7.99 -56.55 -50.14
N THR A 3 8.35 -56.25 -48.89
CA THR A 3 7.44 -55.74 -47.86
C THR A 3 7.23 -54.24 -48.08
N SER A 4 5.97 -53.84 -48.34
CA SER A 4 5.57 -52.44 -48.47
C SER A 4 5.55 -51.74 -47.12
N LEU A 5 6.24 -50.61 -46.99
CA LEU A 5 6.13 -49.74 -45.82
C LEU A 5 4.73 -49.11 -45.73
N PRO A 6 4.17 -48.93 -44.52
CA PRO A 6 2.87 -48.31 -44.34
C PRO A 6 2.93 -46.83 -44.75
N ARG A 7 2.01 -46.41 -45.61
CA ARG A 7 1.80 -44.99 -45.96
C ARG A 7 1.22 -44.29 -44.74
N VAL A 8 2.03 -43.44 -44.10
CA VAL A 8 1.54 -42.53 -43.07
C VAL A 8 0.69 -41.47 -43.76
N ASP A 9 -0.59 -41.41 -43.42
CA ASP A 9 -1.55 -40.48 -44.03
C ASP A 9 -1.23 -39.05 -43.59
N PHE A 10 -0.61 -38.27 -44.49
CA PHE A 10 -0.13 -36.91 -44.22
C PHE A 10 -1.25 -35.96 -43.74
N LYS A 11 -2.50 -36.27 -44.09
CA LYS A 11 -3.70 -35.55 -43.66
C LYS A 11 -3.96 -35.68 -42.15
N PHE A 12 -3.66 -36.84 -41.55
CA PHE A 12 -3.80 -37.03 -40.11
C PHE A 12 -2.73 -36.26 -39.32
N PHE A 13 -1.52 -36.18 -39.86
CA PHE A 13 -0.43 -35.41 -39.24
C PHE A 13 -0.71 -33.90 -39.25
N PHE A 14 -1.27 -33.38 -40.35
CA PHE A 14 -1.64 -31.97 -40.47
C PHE A 14 -2.81 -31.59 -39.56
N ALA A 15 -3.82 -32.46 -39.41
CA ALA A 15 -4.94 -32.24 -38.50
C ALA A 15 -4.51 -32.22 -37.03
N PHE A 16 -3.56 -33.09 -36.64
CA PHE A 16 -3.02 -33.12 -35.28
C PHE A 16 -2.14 -31.88 -34.97
N ALA A 17 -1.35 -31.43 -35.94
CA ALA A 17 -0.54 -30.21 -35.82
C ALA A 17 -1.42 -28.94 -35.68
N LEU A 18 -2.53 -28.86 -36.40
CA LEU A 18 -3.51 -27.76 -36.29
C LEU A 18 -4.25 -27.77 -34.95
N LEU A 19 -4.59 -28.95 -34.42
CA LEU A 19 -5.22 -29.06 -33.09
C LEU A 19 -4.25 -28.70 -31.96
N ALA A 20 -2.98 -29.09 -32.08
CA ALA A 20 -1.93 -28.71 -31.13
C ALA A 20 -1.63 -27.20 -31.16
N LEU A 21 -1.66 -26.58 -32.35
CA LEU A 21 -1.50 -25.13 -32.49
C LEU A 21 -2.72 -24.35 -31.95
N ALA A 22 -3.94 -24.85 -32.14
CA ALA A 22 -5.14 -24.25 -31.57
C ALA A 22 -5.18 -24.36 -30.04
N ALA A 23 -4.69 -25.47 -29.46
CA ALA A 23 -4.56 -25.62 -28.02
C ALA A 23 -3.51 -24.68 -27.39
N LEU A 24 -2.49 -24.26 -28.15
CA LEU A 24 -1.49 -23.30 -27.71
C LEU A 24 -2.02 -21.85 -27.65
N ILE A 25 -3.06 -21.52 -28.43
CA ILE A 25 -3.68 -20.19 -28.50
C ILE A 25 -4.76 -20.01 -27.41
N LEU A 26 -5.26 -21.11 -26.83
CA LEU A 26 -6.33 -21.14 -25.84
C LEU A 26 -5.84 -21.25 -24.39
N THR A 27 -4.54 -21.05 -24.12
CA THR A 27 -4.09 -20.91 -22.74
C THR A 27 -4.74 -19.66 -22.15
N PRO A 28 -5.55 -19.76 -21.08
CA PRO A 28 -5.99 -18.58 -20.39
C PRO A 28 -4.71 -17.91 -19.88
N THR A 29 -4.35 -16.75 -20.45
CA THR A 29 -3.39 -15.86 -19.80
C THR A 29 -3.88 -15.69 -18.38
N SER A 30 -3.14 -16.20 -17.38
CA SER A 30 -3.41 -15.85 -16.00
C SER A 30 -3.49 -14.33 -15.99
N ARG A 31 -4.67 -13.80 -15.65
CA ARG A 31 -4.82 -12.36 -15.53
C ARG A 31 -3.94 -12.00 -14.34
N ALA A 32 -2.77 -11.44 -14.60
CA ALA A 32 -1.93 -10.85 -13.57
C ALA A 32 -2.84 -10.01 -12.68
N ASP A 33 -2.69 -10.14 -11.36
CA ASP A 33 -3.51 -9.39 -10.42
C ASP A 33 -3.18 -7.89 -10.58
N ASP A 34 -3.92 -7.22 -11.48
CA ASP A 34 -3.80 -5.81 -11.88
C ASP A 34 -4.07 -4.82 -10.72
N ARG A 35 -4.09 -5.31 -9.48
CA ARG A 35 -4.12 -4.51 -8.26
C ARG A 35 -2.72 -4.26 -7.73
N TYR A 36 -1.74 -5.13 -8.01
CA TYR A 36 -0.42 -5.00 -7.43
C TYR A 36 0.35 -3.80 -7.98
N ALA A 37 0.97 -3.05 -7.08
CA ALA A 37 1.98 -2.04 -7.36
C ALA A 37 2.82 -1.82 -6.10
N SER A 38 4.10 -1.47 -6.25
CA SER A 38 4.94 -1.09 -5.12
C SER A 38 6.07 -0.15 -5.50
N ILE A 39 6.54 0.59 -4.50
CA ILE A 39 7.73 1.42 -4.58
C ILE A 39 8.43 1.42 -3.21
N VAL A 40 9.76 1.47 -3.22
CA VAL A 40 10.58 1.67 -2.03
C VAL A 40 11.57 2.78 -2.30
N ILE A 41 11.66 3.74 -1.38
CA ILE A 41 12.50 4.93 -1.48
C ILE A 41 13.36 5.04 -0.23
N ASP A 42 14.66 5.28 -0.42
CA ASP A 42 15.52 5.81 0.64
C ASP A 42 15.29 7.32 0.74
N MET A 43 14.75 7.77 1.87
CA MET A 43 14.39 9.18 2.09
C MET A 43 15.63 10.08 2.21
N GLY A 44 16.77 9.56 2.70
CA GLY A 44 17.98 10.36 2.89
C GLY A 44 18.61 10.78 1.55
N SER A 45 18.62 9.89 0.57
CA SER A 45 19.15 10.14 -0.77
C SER A 45 18.09 10.53 -1.81
N GLY A 46 16.82 10.24 -1.54
CA GLY A 46 15.73 10.31 -2.53
C GLY A 46 15.78 9.19 -3.58
N GLN A 47 16.68 8.21 -3.42
CA GLN A 47 16.83 7.13 -4.38
C GLN A 47 15.65 6.15 -4.34
N VAL A 48 15.08 5.85 -5.50
CA VAL A 48 14.15 4.74 -5.66
C VAL A 48 14.95 3.43 -5.63
N LEU A 49 14.78 2.65 -4.56
CA LEU A 49 15.41 1.34 -4.39
C LEU A 49 14.60 0.23 -5.06
N HIS A 50 13.28 0.37 -5.13
CA HIS A 50 12.45 -0.63 -5.80
C HIS A 50 11.25 0.05 -6.43
N ASP A 51 10.87 -0.43 -7.62
CA ASP A 51 9.70 0.02 -8.34
C ASP A 51 9.08 -1.18 -9.07
N ARG A 52 7.78 -1.40 -8.87
CA ARG A 52 7.00 -2.31 -9.68
C ARG A 52 5.62 -1.71 -9.93
N PHE A 53 5.38 -1.28 -11.16
CA PHE A 53 4.15 -0.59 -11.56
C PHE A 53 3.86 0.65 -10.71
N ALA A 54 4.89 1.36 -10.23
CA ALA A 54 4.69 2.42 -9.24
C ALA A 54 3.84 3.59 -9.77
N ASP A 55 3.83 3.81 -11.09
CA ASP A 55 3.06 4.85 -11.79
C ASP A 55 1.70 4.36 -12.32
N SER A 56 1.39 3.07 -12.15
CA SER A 56 0.12 2.52 -12.61
C SER A 56 -1.03 2.97 -11.70
N PRO A 57 -2.19 3.39 -12.26
CA PRO A 57 -3.33 3.81 -11.46
C PRO A 57 -3.90 2.67 -10.61
N ARG A 58 -4.13 2.94 -9.34
CA ARG A 58 -4.74 2.03 -8.36
C ARG A 58 -5.74 2.77 -7.47
N TYR A 59 -6.65 2.01 -6.87
CA TYR A 59 -7.53 2.53 -5.84
C TYR A 59 -6.76 2.66 -4.51
N PRO A 60 -6.60 3.88 -3.94
CA PRO A 60 -5.79 4.08 -2.73
C PRO A 60 -6.45 3.50 -1.47
N ALA A 61 -7.78 3.29 -1.48
CA ALA A 61 -8.56 2.96 -0.29
C ALA A 61 -8.23 3.92 0.86
N SER A 62 -8.23 3.46 2.11
CA SER A 62 -7.97 4.29 3.29
C SER A 62 -6.59 4.96 3.35
N LEU A 63 -5.66 4.68 2.42
CA LEU A 63 -4.44 5.50 2.30
C LEU A 63 -4.78 6.97 1.96
N THR A 64 -5.95 7.21 1.36
CA THR A 64 -6.54 8.54 1.16
C THR A 64 -6.55 9.40 2.42
N LYS A 65 -6.73 8.79 3.60
CA LYS A 65 -6.77 9.52 4.88
C LYS A 65 -5.44 10.14 5.27
N VAL A 66 -4.33 9.73 4.65
CA VAL A 66 -3.04 10.40 4.84
C VAL A 66 -3.10 11.83 4.27
N MET A 67 -3.76 12.04 3.13
CA MET A 67 -3.99 13.40 2.59
C MET A 67 -4.99 14.18 3.47
N THR A 68 -6.02 13.52 3.99
CA THR A 68 -6.94 14.16 4.94
C THR A 68 -6.20 14.62 6.20
N LEU A 69 -5.29 13.81 6.74
CA LEU A 69 -4.46 14.17 7.88
C LEU A 69 -3.44 15.26 7.52
N TYR A 70 -2.86 15.21 6.33
CA TYR A 70 -1.95 16.25 5.83
C TYR A 70 -2.63 17.62 5.91
N MET A 71 -3.82 17.74 5.34
CA MET A 71 -4.59 19.00 5.38
C MET A 71 -5.06 19.40 6.78
N VAL A 72 -5.23 18.44 7.71
CA VAL A 72 -5.50 18.76 9.12
C VAL A 72 -4.26 19.35 9.78
N PHE A 73 -3.07 18.86 9.45
CA PHE A 73 -1.82 19.35 10.00
C PHE A 73 -1.47 20.73 9.45
N ASP A 74 -1.67 20.98 8.15
CA ASP A 74 -1.64 22.34 7.57
C ASP A 74 -2.54 23.30 8.39
N ALA A 75 -3.81 22.93 8.60
CA ALA A 75 -4.77 23.76 9.30
C ALA A 75 -4.43 23.98 10.79
N LEU A 76 -3.75 23.02 11.45
CA LEU A 76 -3.26 23.18 12.82
C LEU A 76 -2.07 24.16 12.88
N GLU A 77 -1.13 24.06 11.93
CA GLU A 77 0.06 24.93 11.86
C GLU A 77 -0.31 26.37 11.50
N GLU A 78 -1.29 26.55 10.62
CA GLU A 78 -1.83 27.86 10.24
C GLU A 78 -2.75 28.46 11.32
N GLY A 79 -3.11 27.69 12.35
CA GLY A 79 -4.00 28.12 13.43
C GLY A 79 -5.49 28.20 13.03
N GLU A 80 -5.89 27.58 11.90
CA GLU A 80 -7.30 27.43 11.52
C GLU A 80 -8.03 26.40 12.41
N LEU A 81 -7.31 25.39 12.89
CA LEU A 81 -7.78 24.39 13.85
C LEU A 81 -6.96 24.47 15.14
N THR A 82 -7.58 24.06 16.25
CA THR A 82 -6.88 23.69 17.47
C THR A 82 -7.18 22.24 17.84
N LEU A 83 -6.28 21.57 18.56
CA LEU A 83 -6.46 20.16 18.94
C LEU A 83 -7.71 19.91 19.81
N ASP A 84 -8.09 20.90 20.62
CA ASP A 84 -9.25 20.89 21.52
C ASP A 84 -10.55 21.34 20.85
N GLU A 85 -10.51 21.83 19.61
CA GLU A 85 -11.71 22.24 18.88
C GLU A 85 -12.69 21.07 18.74
N GLU A 86 -13.92 21.28 19.20
CA GLU A 86 -15.00 20.30 19.11
C GLU A 86 -15.71 20.37 17.75
N LEU A 87 -15.58 19.31 16.96
CA LEU A 87 -16.17 19.23 15.63
C LEU A 87 -17.55 18.58 15.70
N PRO A 88 -18.62 19.26 15.23
CA PRO A 88 -19.97 18.71 15.27
C PRO A 88 -20.14 17.58 14.25
N VAL A 89 -20.82 16.52 14.67
CA VAL A 89 -21.10 15.36 13.83
C VAL A 89 -22.41 15.56 13.08
N SER A 90 -22.32 15.65 11.75
CA SER A 90 -23.49 15.74 10.88
C SER A 90 -24.20 14.39 10.71
N ARG A 91 -25.42 14.44 10.19
CA ARG A 91 -26.17 13.23 9.75
C ARG A 91 -25.44 12.47 8.63
N ALA A 92 -24.75 13.19 7.74
CA ALA A 92 -24.01 12.56 6.64
C ALA A 92 -22.76 11.84 7.16
N ALA A 93 -22.05 12.44 8.12
CA ALA A 93 -20.92 11.83 8.82
C ALA A 93 -21.32 10.55 9.56
N SER A 94 -22.39 10.59 10.37
CA SER A 94 -22.86 9.42 11.13
C SER A 94 -23.28 8.23 10.24
N GLN A 95 -23.65 8.50 8.98
CA GLN A 95 -24.08 7.48 8.01
C GLN A 95 -22.92 6.89 7.19
N ALA A 96 -21.67 7.31 7.42
CA ALA A 96 -20.53 6.75 6.72
C ALA A 96 -20.46 5.21 6.89
N PRO A 97 -20.18 4.46 5.81
CA PRO A 97 -19.92 3.02 5.89
C PRO A 97 -18.73 2.70 6.80
N PRO A 98 -18.69 1.54 7.47
CA PRO A 98 -17.53 1.10 8.25
C PRO A 98 -16.23 1.00 7.43
N SER A 99 -15.03 1.10 8.01
CA SER A 99 -14.72 1.33 9.43
C SER A 99 -15.16 2.70 9.91
N ARG A 100 -15.67 2.80 11.14
CA ARG A 100 -16.21 4.03 11.75
C ARG A 100 -16.14 3.96 13.29
N LEU A 101 -16.22 5.10 13.97
CA LEU A 101 -16.36 5.16 15.44
C LEU A 101 -17.81 4.94 15.88
N GLY A 102 -18.78 5.23 15.00
CA GLY A 102 -20.21 5.12 15.33
C GLY A 102 -20.75 6.37 16.00
N LEU A 103 -20.26 7.54 15.61
CA LEU A 103 -20.73 8.84 16.11
C LEU A 103 -22.19 9.09 15.71
N SER A 104 -22.98 9.72 16.58
CA SER A 104 -24.38 10.07 16.33
C SER A 104 -24.53 11.53 15.90
N PRO A 105 -25.56 11.90 15.12
CA PRO A 105 -25.82 13.30 14.80
C PRO A 105 -26.01 14.13 16.07
N GLY A 106 -25.33 15.27 16.16
CA GLY A 106 -25.34 16.15 17.34
C GLY A 106 -24.28 15.81 18.39
N ASP A 107 -23.54 14.71 18.23
CA ASP A 107 -22.29 14.51 18.97
C ASP A 107 -21.23 15.53 18.52
N THR A 108 -20.19 15.68 19.35
CA THR A 108 -18.93 16.32 19.00
C THR A 108 -17.76 15.33 19.10
N ILE A 109 -16.67 15.61 18.38
CA ILE A 109 -15.37 14.97 18.52
C ILE A 109 -14.27 16.03 18.45
N THR A 110 -13.28 15.98 19.34
CA THR A 110 -12.15 16.93 19.29
C THR A 110 -11.28 16.65 18.07
N VAL A 111 -10.55 17.66 17.57
CA VAL A 111 -9.58 17.46 16.48
C VAL A 111 -8.52 16.42 16.87
N GLN A 112 -8.04 16.42 18.13
CA GLN A 112 -7.11 15.42 18.64
C GLN A 112 -7.67 13.99 18.52
N ASP A 113 -8.89 13.76 19.00
CA ASP A 113 -9.54 12.44 18.90
C ASP A 113 -9.81 12.07 17.45
N ALA A 114 -10.15 13.04 16.60
CA ALA A 114 -10.35 12.83 15.18
C ALA A 114 -9.06 12.35 14.49
N VAL A 115 -7.92 12.98 14.75
CA VAL A 115 -6.61 12.55 14.25
C VAL A 115 -6.30 11.12 14.70
N LEU A 116 -6.42 10.83 16.00
CA LEU A 116 -6.15 9.51 16.56
C LEU A 116 -7.09 8.44 15.98
N ALA A 117 -8.35 8.75 15.76
CA ALA A 117 -9.33 7.86 15.15
C ALA A 117 -9.04 7.57 13.67
N LEU A 118 -8.56 8.57 12.91
CA LEU A 118 -8.15 8.40 11.52
C LEU A 118 -6.91 7.53 11.40
N VAL A 119 -5.92 7.72 12.27
CA VAL A 119 -4.68 6.93 12.30
C VAL A 119 -4.96 5.48 12.69
N THR A 120 -5.63 5.26 13.82
CA THR A 120 -5.75 3.92 14.43
C THR A 120 -6.89 3.10 13.84
N LYS A 121 -8.14 3.59 13.98
CA LYS A 121 -9.37 2.91 13.56
C LYS A 121 -9.69 3.14 12.09
N SER A 122 -9.05 4.11 11.46
CA SER A 122 -9.30 4.49 10.08
C SER A 122 -10.77 4.88 9.86
N ALA A 123 -11.35 5.60 10.82
CA ALA A 123 -12.77 5.89 10.91
C ALA A 123 -13.28 6.80 9.76
N ASN A 124 -14.28 6.33 9.01
CA ASN A 124 -14.83 7.02 7.83
C ASN A 124 -15.80 8.14 8.21
N ASP A 125 -16.56 7.97 9.28
CA ASP A 125 -17.42 9.01 9.86
C ASP A 125 -16.58 10.22 10.27
N VAL A 126 -15.47 9.99 10.97
CA VAL A 126 -14.52 11.04 11.37
C VAL A 126 -13.89 11.74 10.16
N ALA A 127 -13.51 11.00 9.11
CA ALA A 127 -12.97 11.61 7.90
C ALA A 127 -13.96 12.58 7.25
N ARG A 128 -15.26 12.25 7.29
CA ARG A 128 -16.31 13.13 6.79
C ARG A 128 -16.52 14.36 7.68
N VAL A 129 -16.44 14.21 9.02
CA VAL A 129 -16.47 15.35 9.95
C VAL A 129 -15.37 16.35 9.63
N ILE A 130 -14.13 15.88 9.46
CA ILE A 130 -12.98 16.72 9.09
C ILE A 130 -13.22 17.41 7.74
N ALA A 131 -13.71 16.65 6.76
CA ALA A 131 -13.98 17.18 5.42
C ALA A 131 -15.05 18.26 5.42
N GLU A 132 -16.09 18.09 6.24
CA GLU A 132 -17.13 19.10 6.44
C GLU A 132 -16.58 20.34 7.14
N ARG A 133 -15.69 20.18 8.13
CA ARG A 133 -15.07 21.32 8.83
C ARG A 133 -14.13 22.14 7.95
N LEU A 134 -13.22 21.50 7.23
CA LEU A 134 -12.19 22.19 6.43
C LEU A 134 -12.70 22.57 5.02
N GLY A 135 -13.57 21.75 4.44
CA GLY A 135 -14.09 21.97 3.09
C GLY A 135 -15.48 22.59 3.04
N GLY A 136 -16.21 22.68 4.16
CA GLY A 136 -17.65 23.01 4.20
C GLY A 136 -18.56 21.90 3.67
N SER A 137 -18.01 20.94 2.91
CA SER A 137 -18.67 19.72 2.44
C SER A 137 -17.59 18.71 2.02
N GLU A 138 -17.89 17.41 2.07
CA GLU A 138 -16.92 16.37 1.68
C GLU A 138 -16.51 16.48 0.20
N SER A 139 -17.42 16.85 -0.70
CA SER A 139 -17.12 17.00 -2.13
C SER A 139 -16.16 18.16 -2.40
N ARG A 140 -16.38 19.31 -1.75
CA ARG A 140 -15.45 20.45 -1.84
C ARG A 140 -14.11 20.11 -1.21
N PHE A 141 -14.08 19.44 -0.06
CA PHE A 141 -12.85 18.99 0.55
C PHE A 141 -12.06 18.04 -0.37
N ALA A 142 -12.72 17.06 -1.00
CA ALA A 142 -12.05 16.15 -1.94
C ALA A 142 -11.45 16.86 -3.17
N ALA A 143 -12.10 17.93 -3.64
CA ALA A 143 -11.54 18.79 -4.68
C ALA A 143 -10.27 19.50 -4.18
N LEU A 144 -10.30 20.06 -2.95
CA LEU A 144 -9.14 20.68 -2.31
C LEU A 144 -8.00 19.66 -2.07
N MET A 145 -8.31 18.44 -1.63
CA MET A 145 -7.31 17.35 -1.51
C MET A 145 -6.62 17.07 -2.84
N THR A 146 -7.35 17.13 -3.96
CA THR A 146 -6.76 16.93 -5.30
C THR A 146 -5.88 18.11 -5.71
N VAL A 147 -6.28 19.35 -5.37
CA VAL A 147 -5.42 20.53 -5.55
C VAL A 147 -4.14 20.40 -4.72
N GLN A 148 -4.26 20.00 -3.45
CA GLN A 148 -3.12 19.76 -2.57
C GLN A 148 -2.21 18.67 -3.13
N ALA A 149 -2.76 17.55 -3.60
CA ALA A 149 -2.00 16.48 -4.24
C ALA A 149 -1.14 17.02 -5.41
N ARG A 150 -1.72 17.88 -6.27
CA ARG A 150 -0.99 18.50 -7.38
C ARG A 150 0.10 19.45 -6.91
N ALA A 151 -0.15 20.22 -5.85
CA ALA A 151 0.85 21.10 -5.24
C ALA A 151 2.04 20.32 -4.66
N LEU A 152 1.79 19.13 -4.10
CA LEU A 152 2.81 18.21 -3.60
C LEU A 152 3.53 17.41 -4.70
N GLY A 153 3.16 17.59 -5.98
CA GLY A 153 3.76 16.86 -7.11
C GLY A 153 3.15 15.48 -7.39
N MET A 154 2.05 15.12 -6.73
CA MET A 154 1.33 13.86 -6.98
C MET A 154 0.44 14.00 -8.23
N GLN A 155 1.03 13.91 -9.42
CA GLN A 155 0.34 14.26 -10.69
C GLN A 155 -0.71 13.25 -11.15
N ASP A 156 -0.64 12.00 -10.69
CA ASP A 156 -1.49 10.90 -11.12
C ASP A 156 -2.57 10.52 -10.08
N THR A 157 -2.73 11.37 -9.06
CA THR A 157 -3.70 11.18 -7.98
C THR A 157 -4.96 12.01 -8.18
N ARG A 158 -6.13 11.48 -7.83
CA ARG A 158 -7.39 12.24 -7.75
C ARG A 158 -8.23 11.70 -6.61
N PHE A 159 -8.61 12.58 -5.70
CA PHE A 159 -9.47 12.26 -4.58
C PHE A 159 -10.94 12.59 -4.90
N TYR A 160 -11.85 11.77 -4.38
CA TYR A 160 -13.29 11.97 -4.56
C TYR A 160 -14.08 11.95 -3.25
N ASN A 161 -13.42 11.60 -2.15
CA ASN A 161 -13.92 11.70 -0.80
C ASN A 161 -12.73 11.71 0.18
N ALA A 162 -12.98 12.05 1.45
CA ALA A 162 -11.93 12.20 2.46
C ALA A 162 -11.46 10.87 3.08
N SER A 163 -12.14 9.78 2.79
CA SER A 163 -11.97 8.52 3.50
C SER A 163 -11.31 7.44 2.66
N GLY A 164 -11.33 7.55 1.34
CA GLY A 164 -10.95 6.47 0.45
C GLY A 164 -12.03 5.42 0.25
N LEU A 165 -13.28 5.72 0.61
CA LEU A 165 -14.42 4.87 0.27
C LEU A 165 -14.52 4.69 -1.26
N PRO A 166 -15.05 3.55 -1.75
CA PRO A 166 -15.04 3.25 -3.18
C PRO A 166 -15.72 4.32 -4.04
N ASP A 167 -14.97 4.85 -5.00
CA ASP A 167 -15.46 5.65 -6.12
C ASP A 167 -14.56 5.36 -7.33
N ALA A 168 -15.13 5.02 -8.48
CA ALA A 168 -14.37 4.63 -9.67
C ALA A 168 -13.48 5.76 -10.23
N ARG A 169 -13.76 7.01 -9.86
CA ARG A 169 -13.00 8.18 -10.31
C ARG A 169 -11.83 8.49 -9.37
N GLN A 170 -11.79 7.90 -8.18
CA GLN A 170 -10.72 8.06 -7.21
C GLN A 170 -9.54 7.15 -7.56
N VAL A 171 -8.38 7.72 -7.79
CA VAL A 171 -7.17 6.98 -8.17
C VAL A 171 -5.94 7.61 -7.54
N SER A 172 -4.89 6.82 -7.38
CA SER A 172 -3.55 7.27 -7.02
C SER A 172 -2.55 6.25 -7.57
N THR A 173 -1.27 6.48 -7.34
CA THR A 173 -0.17 5.58 -7.74
C THR A 173 0.69 5.27 -6.53
N ALA A 174 1.51 4.21 -6.59
CA ALA A 174 2.43 3.92 -5.51
C ALA A 174 3.47 5.06 -5.35
N ARG A 175 3.93 5.65 -6.46
CA ARG A 175 4.87 6.79 -6.46
C ARG A 175 4.26 8.04 -5.81
N ASP A 176 3.04 8.40 -6.17
CA ASP A 176 2.35 9.57 -5.59
C ASP A 176 2.13 9.37 -4.08
N LEU A 177 1.75 8.17 -3.66
CA LEU A 177 1.58 7.85 -2.24
C LEU A 177 2.92 7.90 -1.49
N ALA A 178 4.03 7.48 -2.10
CA ALA A 178 5.36 7.62 -1.50
C ALA A 178 5.76 9.11 -1.38
N THR A 179 5.41 9.92 -2.38
CA THR A 179 5.58 11.38 -2.33
C THR A 179 4.79 11.96 -1.15
N LEU A 180 3.52 11.58 -0.98
CA LEU A 180 2.72 12.02 0.16
C LEU A 180 3.34 11.61 1.51
N ALA A 181 3.90 10.40 1.62
CA ALA A 181 4.59 9.94 2.82
C ALA A 181 5.82 10.80 3.13
N GLN A 182 6.61 11.11 2.11
CA GLN A 182 7.78 11.98 2.23
C GLN A 182 7.36 13.39 2.67
N ARG A 183 6.40 14.01 1.98
CA ARG A 183 5.89 15.36 2.29
C ARG A 183 5.31 15.43 3.70
N MET A 184 4.58 14.41 4.13
CA MET A 184 4.07 14.33 5.51
C MET A 184 5.18 14.41 6.56
N MET A 185 6.33 13.76 6.34
CA MET A 185 7.45 13.80 7.28
C MET A 185 8.27 15.09 7.19
N GLU A 186 8.41 15.66 5.99
CA GLU A 186 9.18 16.90 5.75
C GLU A 186 8.43 18.14 6.21
N ASP A 187 7.13 18.22 5.91
CA ASP A 187 6.31 19.41 6.13
C ASP A 187 5.68 19.41 7.54
N HIS A 188 5.36 18.24 8.09
CA HIS A 188 4.72 18.08 9.41
C HIS A 188 5.51 17.18 10.38
N PRO A 189 6.81 17.42 10.62
CA PRO A 189 7.65 16.54 11.44
C PRO A 189 7.16 16.44 12.89
N GLU A 190 6.56 17.49 13.44
CA GLU A 190 6.07 17.52 14.84
C GLU A 190 4.83 16.63 15.04
N GLN A 191 3.96 16.59 14.03
CA GLN A 191 2.70 15.86 14.06
C GLN A 191 2.89 14.40 13.61
N TYR A 192 3.91 14.13 12.79
CA TYR A 192 4.17 12.82 12.20
C TYR A 192 4.18 11.68 13.23
N ALA A 193 4.69 11.93 14.44
CA ALA A 193 4.77 10.94 15.51
C ALA A 193 3.43 10.27 15.85
N VAL A 194 2.29 10.90 15.54
CA VAL A 194 0.97 10.33 15.78
C VAL A 194 0.74 9.01 15.03
N PHE A 195 1.38 8.80 13.87
CA PHE A 195 1.24 7.57 13.08
C PHE A 195 1.76 6.32 13.81
N ALA A 196 2.66 6.49 14.78
CA ALA A 196 3.17 5.42 15.63
C ALA A 196 2.19 5.01 16.75
N THR A 197 1.04 5.69 16.89
CA THR A 197 0.05 5.36 17.91
C THR A 197 -0.49 3.94 17.72
N GLU A 198 -0.20 3.03 18.66
CA GLU A 198 -0.62 1.63 18.57
C GLU A 198 -2.09 1.41 18.97
N ASN A 199 -2.60 2.18 19.93
CA ASN A 199 -3.95 2.04 20.48
C ASN A 199 -4.56 3.40 20.79
N PHE A 200 -5.86 3.52 20.58
CA PHE A 200 -6.63 4.72 20.87
C PHE A 200 -7.89 4.35 21.64
N SER A 201 -8.10 4.97 22.80
CA SER A 201 -9.28 4.76 23.64
C SER A 201 -10.25 5.92 23.46
N TYR A 202 -11.51 5.62 23.13
CA TYR A 202 -12.54 6.64 22.93
C TYR A 202 -13.93 6.11 23.30
N ARG A 203 -14.64 6.84 24.16
CA ARG A 203 -15.99 6.52 24.67
C ARG A 203 -16.13 5.06 25.13
N GLY A 204 -15.13 4.56 25.87
CA GLY A 204 -15.09 3.18 26.39
C GLY A 204 -14.69 2.10 25.37
N GLY A 205 -14.50 2.45 24.10
CA GLY A 205 -13.90 1.59 23.09
C GLY A 205 -12.37 1.69 23.09
N ASN A 206 -11.69 0.58 22.78
CA ASN A 206 -10.24 0.55 22.54
C ASN A 206 -9.96 0.09 21.10
N TYR A 207 -9.32 0.95 20.32
CA TYR A 207 -9.07 0.77 18.90
C TYR A 207 -7.59 0.57 18.64
N ARG A 208 -7.21 -0.67 18.32
CA ARG A 208 -5.84 -0.98 17.92
C ARG A 208 -5.58 -0.56 16.48
N ASN A 209 -4.43 0.06 16.23
CA ASN A 209 -3.96 0.47 14.92
C ASN A 209 -3.97 -0.71 13.94
N HIS A 210 -4.44 -0.48 12.72
CA HIS A 210 -4.47 -1.49 11.68
C HIS A 210 -3.07 -1.84 11.14
N ASN A 211 -2.07 -0.96 11.30
CA ASN A 211 -0.69 -1.27 10.97
C ASN A 211 -0.12 -2.24 12.02
N ARG A 212 0.00 -3.51 11.65
CA ARG A 212 0.52 -4.57 12.53
C ARG A 212 2.05 -4.67 12.52
N LEU A 213 2.73 -3.82 11.74
CA LEU A 213 4.20 -3.76 11.75
C LEU A 213 4.73 -2.89 12.89
N LEU A 214 3.91 -1.96 13.41
CA LEU A 214 4.22 -1.18 14.62
C LEU A 214 4.52 -2.11 15.80
N GLY A 215 5.65 -1.89 16.46
CA GLY A 215 6.14 -2.70 17.59
C GLY A 215 6.58 -4.13 17.21
N VAL A 216 6.58 -4.48 15.92
CA VAL A 216 6.93 -5.83 15.43
C VAL A 216 8.13 -5.80 14.50
N VAL A 217 8.14 -4.90 13.52
CA VAL A 217 9.26 -4.72 12.59
C VAL A 217 10.14 -3.58 13.10
N PRO A 218 11.46 -3.79 13.32
CA PRO A 218 12.35 -2.76 13.83
C PRO A 218 12.31 -1.49 12.99
N GLY A 219 12.21 -0.34 13.67
CA GLY A 219 12.20 0.99 13.05
C GLY A 219 10.86 1.45 12.51
N VAL A 220 9.83 0.58 12.38
CA VAL A 220 8.55 0.99 11.80
C VAL A 220 7.78 1.94 12.72
N ASP A 221 7.43 3.12 12.19
CA ASP A 221 6.77 4.19 12.91
C ASP A 221 5.53 4.77 12.18
N GLY A 222 5.16 4.18 11.03
CA GLY A 222 4.04 4.67 10.23
C GLY A 222 3.75 3.78 9.02
N ILE A 223 2.88 4.19 8.09
CA ILE A 223 1.97 5.35 8.19
C ILE A 223 0.53 4.83 8.20
N LYS A 224 0.10 4.12 7.15
CA LYS A 224 -1.32 3.80 6.99
C LYS A 224 -1.60 2.54 6.19
N THR A 225 -2.63 1.81 6.61
CA THR A 225 -3.22 0.69 5.88
C THR A 225 -4.47 1.10 5.10
N GLY A 226 -4.77 0.39 4.01
CA GLY A 226 -6.00 0.54 3.24
C GLY A 226 -6.55 -0.79 2.74
N TYR A 227 -7.88 -0.92 2.66
CA TYR A 227 -8.52 -2.07 2.04
C TYR A 227 -9.90 -1.71 1.50
N THR A 228 -10.15 -2.14 0.27
CA THR A 228 -11.46 -2.33 -0.33
C THR A 228 -11.40 -3.60 -1.17
N ARG A 229 -12.55 -4.14 -1.57
CA ARG A 229 -12.58 -5.30 -2.48
C ARG A 229 -11.87 -5.00 -3.81
N ALA A 230 -12.03 -3.79 -4.32
CA ALA A 230 -11.44 -3.36 -5.58
C ALA A 230 -9.93 -3.08 -5.49
N SER A 231 -9.45 -2.54 -4.36
CA SER A 231 -8.03 -2.21 -4.18
C SER A 231 -7.16 -3.39 -3.74
N GLY A 232 -7.74 -4.41 -3.10
CA GLY A 232 -6.94 -5.35 -2.30
C GLY A 232 -6.42 -4.70 -1.01
N TYR A 233 -5.47 -5.37 -0.35
CA TYR A 233 -4.84 -4.91 0.90
C TYR A 233 -3.61 -4.05 0.61
N ASN A 234 -3.63 -2.81 1.08
CA ASN A 234 -2.61 -1.79 0.84
C ASN A 234 -1.89 -1.41 2.14
N LEU A 235 -0.64 -0.97 2.05
CA LEU A 235 0.12 -0.36 3.13
C LEU A 235 1.15 0.63 2.60
N MET A 236 1.15 1.81 3.21
CA MET A 236 2.21 2.80 3.18
C MET A 236 2.90 2.70 4.54
N ALA A 237 4.16 2.28 4.55
CA ALA A 237 4.97 2.12 5.73
C ALA A 237 6.26 2.94 5.64
N THR A 238 6.77 3.29 6.80
CA THR A 238 8.07 3.92 6.97
C THR A 238 8.82 3.17 8.06
N ALA A 239 10.15 3.15 7.95
CA ALA A 239 10.99 2.69 9.02
C ALA A 239 12.28 3.51 9.09
N GLU A 240 12.81 3.70 10.29
CA GLU A 240 14.14 4.29 10.49
C GLU A 240 15.05 3.34 11.28
N ARG A 241 16.26 3.11 10.75
CA ARG A 241 17.31 2.32 11.41
C ARG A 241 18.66 3.00 11.19
N GLU A 242 19.39 3.21 12.27
CA GLU A 242 20.75 3.78 12.24
C GLU A 242 20.84 5.11 11.46
N GLY A 243 19.79 5.95 11.55
CA GLY A 243 19.70 7.24 10.85
C GLY A 243 19.28 7.15 9.38
N ASN A 244 19.07 5.95 8.84
CA ASN A 244 18.54 5.74 7.49
C ASN A 244 17.03 5.54 7.55
N ARG A 245 16.29 6.29 6.73
CA ARG A 245 14.82 6.25 6.71
C ARG A 245 14.33 5.76 5.35
N VAL A 246 13.47 4.74 5.38
CA VAL A 246 12.90 4.11 4.19
C VAL A 246 11.39 4.32 4.15
N ILE A 247 10.88 4.62 2.97
CA ILE A 247 9.45 4.61 2.65
C ILE A 247 9.17 3.37 1.79
N ALA A 248 8.19 2.55 2.18
CA ALA A 248 7.72 1.41 1.39
C ALA A 248 6.20 1.52 1.18
N VAL A 249 5.76 1.58 -0.07
CA VAL A 249 4.34 1.56 -0.43
C VAL A 249 4.05 0.28 -1.23
N MET A 250 3.04 -0.46 -0.79
CA MET A 250 2.52 -1.64 -1.48
C MET A 250 1.00 -1.55 -1.60
N LEU A 251 0.51 -1.78 -2.81
CA LEU A 251 -0.91 -1.81 -3.17
C LEU A 251 -1.28 -3.21 -3.67
N GLY A 252 -2.53 -3.63 -3.47
CA GLY A 252 -3.05 -4.82 -4.13
C GLY A 252 -2.74 -6.17 -3.49
N GLY A 253 -2.44 -6.23 -2.19
CA GLY A 253 -2.23 -7.51 -1.52
C GLY A 253 -3.47 -8.40 -1.46
N ALA A 254 -3.29 -9.71 -1.53
CA ALA A 254 -4.39 -10.69 -1.49
C ALA A 254 -5.03 -10.83 -0.10
N THR A 255 -4.20 -10.77 0.96
CA THR A 255 -4.65 -10.84 2.36
C THR A 255 -3.88 -9.84 3.22
N SER A 256 -4.43 -9.47 4.38
CA SER A 256 -3.70 -8.61 5.32
C SER A 256 -2.39 -9.23 5.79
N ARG A 257 -2.31 -10.56 5.94
CA ARG A 257 -1.09 -11.26 6.36
C ARG A 257 -0.04 -11.22 5.26
N ALA A 258 -0.42 -11.55 4.03
CA ALA A 258 0.48 -11.49 2.87
C ALA A 258 1.01 -10.08 2.64
N ARG A 259 0.13 -9.07 2.72
CA ARG A 259 0.54 -7.65 2.64
C ARG A 259 1.56 -7.29 3.72
N ASN A 260 1.37 -7.73 4.97
CA ASN A 260 2.28 -7.39 6.05
C ASN A 260 3.66 -8.04 5.83
N ALA A 261 3.68 -9.33 5.51
CA ALA A 261 4.93 -10.04 5.20
C ALA A 261 5.67 -9.37 4.03
N HIS A 262 4.96 -9.09 2.95
CA HIS A 262 5.55 -8.47 1.75
C HIS A 262 6.15 -7.09 2.03
N VAL A 263 5.48 -6.25 2.82
CA VAL A 263 6.03 -4.94 3.19
C VAL A 263 7.20 -5.07 4.15
N THR A 264 7.19 -6.06 5.06
CA THR A 264 8.38 -6.39 5.85
C THR A 264 9.54 -6.76 4.94
N ASP A 265 9.34 -7.66 3.97
CA ASP A 265 10.40 -8.09 3.05
C ASP A 265 10.97 -6.92 2.23
N LEU A 266 10.11 -6.00 1.77
CA LEU A 266 10.54 -4.76 1.09
C LEU A 266 11.38 -3.85 1.98
N LEU A 267 11.02 -3.70 3.26
CA LEU A 267 11.78 -2.91 4.22
C LEU A 267 13.13 -3.56 4.55
N GLU A 268 13.15 -4.87 4.80
CA GLU A 268 14.40 -5.60 5.07
C GLU A 268 15.36 -5.55 3.87
N ALA A 269 14.84 -5.73 2.64
CA ALA A 269 15.64 -5.57 1.43
C ALA A 269 16.20 -4.15 1.28
N ALA A 270 15.43 -3.11 1.64
CA ALA A 270 15.89 -1.73 1.59
C ALA A 270 17.06 -1.49 2.55
N PHE A 271 16.94 -1.91 3.81
CA PHE A 271 18.02 -1.76 4.78
C PHE A 271 19.25 -2.59 4.41
N ALA A 272 19.07 -3.82 3.90
CA ALA A 272 20.18 -4.59 3.35
C ALA A 272 20.88 -3.84 2.20
N ALA A 273 20.13 -3.21 1.28
CA ALA A 273 20.72 -2.43 0.18
C ALA A 273 21.52 -1.22 0.68
N ILE A 274 21.02 -0.53 1.72
CA ILE A 274 21.66 0.64 2.34
C ILE A 274 22.93 0.22 3.12
N GLU A 275 22.86 -0.87 3.88
CA GLU A 275 23.96 -1.39 4.70
C GLU A 275 25.11 -2.00 3.88
N LEU A 276 24.83 -2.48 2.66
CA LEU A 276 25.85 -3.00 1.76
C LEU A 276 26.89 -1.91 1.46
N THR A 277 28.00 -1.94 2.19
CA THR A 277 29.15 -1.04 2.03
C THR A 277 30.21 -1.76 1.20
N GLY A 278 30.51 -1.25 -0.01
CA GLY A 278 31.51 -1.87 -0.90
C GLY A 278 31.70 -1.14 -2.23
N PRO A 279 32.66 -1.52 -3.08
CA PRO A 279 32.93 -0.84 -4.37
C PRO A 279 31.83 -1.08 -5.43
N ALA A 280 30.80 -1.88 -5.12
CA ALA A 280 29.67 -2.11 -6.02
C ALA A 280 28.88 -0.81 -6.22
N GLU A 281 28.58 -0.52 -7.49
CA GLU A 281 27.69 0.56 -7.91
C GLU A 281 26.34 0.45 -7.18
N PRO A 282 25.71 1.58 -6.78
CA PRO A 282 24.44 1.60 -6.05
C PRO A 282 23.34 0.72 -6.69
N ASP A 283 23.24 0.69 -8.02
CA ASP A 283 22.27 -0.11 -8.76
C ASP A 283 22.45 -1.63 -8.54
N LEU A 284 23.70 -2.11 -8.45
CA LEU A 284 23.97 -3.53 -8.25
C LEU A 284 23.56 -3.99 -6.84
N ARG A 285 23.80 -3.17 -5.81
CA ARG A 285 23.42 -3.48 -4.42
C ARG A 285 21.92 -3.61 -4.29
N THR A 286 21.20 -2.64 -4.84
CA THR A 286 19.74 -2.63 -4.90
C THR A 286 19.21 -3.85 -5.62
N ARG A 287 19.72 -4.16 -6.81
CA ARG A 287 19.30 -5.36 -7.55
C ARG A 287 19.50 -6.65 -6.75
N LEU A 288 20.63 -6.79 -6.06
CA LEU A 288 20.91 -7.97 -5.24
C LEU A 288 19.95 -8.09 -4.05
N ALA A 289 19.70 -6.98 -3.35
CA ALA A 289 18.83 -6.97 -2.18
C ALA A 289 17.37 -7.29 -2.52
N PHE A 290 16.87 -6.81 -3.65
CA PHE A 290 15.48 -7.03 -4.09
C PHE A 290 15.29 -8.28 -4.96
N GLN A 291 16.37 -9.01 -5.32
CA GLN A 291 16.30 -10.19 -6.21
C GLN A 291 15.41 -11.32 -5.65
N ALA A 292 15.38 -11.49 -4.34
CA ALA A 292 14.67 -12.58 -3.67
C ALA A 292 13.20 -12.27 -3.35
N ILE A 293 12.73 -11.04 -3.58
CA ILE A 293 11.36 -10.63 -3.23
C ILE A 293 10.37 -11.34 -4.17
N GLN A 294 9.53 -12.18 -3.60
CA GLN A 294 8.46 -12.85 -4.34
C GLN A 294 7.29 -11.89 -4.56
N PHE A 295 6.86 -11.72 -5.81
CA PHE A 295 5.75 -10.84 -6.12
C PHE A 295 4.44 -11.63 -6.27
N PRO A 296 3.28 -11.05 -5.88
CA PRO A 296 1.97 -11.69 -6.03
C PRO A 296 1.53 -12.03 -7.47
N GLU A 297 2.38 -11.85 -8.48
CA GLU A 297 2.04 -12.02 -9.89
C GLU A 297 2.54 -13.29 -10.56
N ASP A 298 3.30 -14.12 -9.87
CA ASP A 298 3.56 -15.46 -10.39
C ASP A 298 2.35 -16.31 -10.00
N GLY A 299 1.31 -16.30 -10.84
CA GLY A 299 0.09 -17.10 -10.70
C GLY A 299 0.29 -18.62 -10.68
N ASN A 300 1.48 -19.09 -10.29
CA ASN A 300 1.90 -20.47 -10.14
C ASN A 300 3.10 -20.69 -9.17
N THR A 301 3.22 -19.95 -8.07
CA THR A 301 4.25 -20.26 -7.04
C THR A 301 3.74 -20.10 -5.61
N VAL A 302 2.67 -20.85 -5.29
CA VAL A 302 2.61 -21.45 -3.95
C VAL A 302 3.26 -22.83 -4.11
N THR A 303 4.36 -23.08 -3.41
CA THR A 303 5.18 -24.32 -3.37
C THR A 303 6.53 -24.27 -4.12
N ALA A 304 7.50 -23.44 -3.68
CA ALA A 304 8.90 -23.62 -4.12
C ALA A 304 9.96 -22.99 -3.19
N LEU A 305 9.79 -23.00 -1.87
CA LEU A 305 10.91 -22.64 -0.96
C LEU A 305 11.06 -23.54 0.27
N ALA A 306 10.18 -24.53 0.47
CA ALA A 306 10.37 -25.56 1.50
C ALA A 306 11.26 -26.74 1.03
N ASN A 307 11.44 -26.94 -0.28
CA ASN A 307 12.19 -28.10 -0.80
C ASN A 307 13.62 -27.77 -1.27
N THR A 308 13.98 -26.51 -1.47
CA THR A 308 15.32 -26.16 -1.99
C THR A 308 16.38 -26.16 -0.88
N LEU A 309 16.00 -25.91 0.38
CA LEU A 309 16.92 -25.99 1.52
C LEU A 309 17.08 -27.42 2.08
N GLN A 310 16.28 -28.39 1.61
CA GLN A 310 16.42 -29.81 2.01
C GLN A 310 17.26 -30.64 1.03
N LEU A 311 17.54 -30.14 -0.18
CA LEU A 311 18.38 -30.83 -1.15
C LEU A 311 19.88 -30.51 -1.02
N GLU A 312 20.24 -29.37 -0.42
CA GLU A 312 21.65 -29.06 -0.13
C GLU A 312 22.17 -29.66 1.18
N GLN A 313 21.28 -30.13 2.07
CA GLN A 313 21.69 -30.88 3.29
C GLN A 313 21.58 -32.41 3.14
N GLY A 314 21.12 -32.92 1.99
CA GLY A 314 20.96 -34.36 1.73
C GLY A 314 22.10 -35.02 0.96
N SER A 315 23.10 -34.27 0.49
CA SER A 315 24.18 -34.77 -0.38
C SER A 315 25.54 -34.96 0.32
N ALA A 316 25.64 -34.76 1.63
CA ALA A 316 26.89 -34.90 2.39
C ALA A 316 26.77 -36.00 3.46
N GLY A 317 26.59 -37.25 3.02
CA GLY A 317 26.55 -38.40 3.92
C GLY A 317 26.38 -39.70 3.15
N GLY A 318 27.46 -40.19 2.54
CA GLY A 318 27.45 -41.44 1.78
C GLY A 318 28.81 -41.85 1.24
N GLU A 319 29.77 -42.08 2.14
CA GLU A 319 30.80 -43.12 2.02
C GLU A 319 30.89 -43.87 3.35
#